data_AF-A0A9D7XCT7-F1
#
_entry.id   AF-A0A9D7XCT7-F1
#
_cell.length_a   1.000
_cell.length_b   1.000
_cell.length_c   1.000
_cell.angle_alpha   90.00
_cell.angle_beta   90.00
_cell.angle_gamma   90.00
#
_symmetry.space_group_name_H-M   'P 1'
#
loop_
_entity.id
_entity.type
_entity.pdbx_description
1 polymer ?
#
loop_
_entity_poly.entity_id
_entity_poly.type
_entity_poly.pdbx_seq_one_letter_code
_entity_poly.pdbx_strand_id
1 'polypeptide(L)'
;MDTAICGETTVKRLLAFILVTSPANAYEVETHGLLTLEAYKVSVLQPLPSPNPLYVRLGFDRQDAQDPYFQPDLTSCQSNGIDPKQAAYIDLVGTWLEGNVAPDSSNRKFRCVQDYEKASFPPVYRGLVVQNGEQVGPTPALRLEAWLMRGAIREDDLKASNYATSLRPDPDPWGDQDRPIRHFFVPQLNASGLVPIPVFGPPSSLQWAMGVASNPLTPAPAPDLNRGNHFSYPDAKRDFYQALTYKVVQSPTAALSKRDSDTRQNLWASTMLSLGHVVHLLQDQASPQHSRGEPHNYVCRGFFSLFNQSVATRTYENFINFRVIRSKFDFDAPPPAGQPNYVSTNPCEEKRWIKMFQESGQESPPSLNRWLTPGPNGGVNNYPLPQFSIVRKFGSV
;
A
#
# COMPACT_ATOMS: atom_id res chain seq x y z
N MET A 1 -20.03 -67.04 -34.12
CA MET A 1 -20.83 -65.98 -33.48
C MET A 1 -20.02 -65.40 -32.33
N ASP A 2 -20.28 -64.14 -32.01
CA ASP A 2 -19.99 -63.45 -30.74
C ASP A 2 -18.53 -63.36 -30.24
N THR A 3 -17.90 -62.28 -30.71
CA THR A 3 -17.22 -61.23 -29.90
C THR A 3 -16.47 -61.58 -28.60
N ALA A 4 -15.21 -61.15 -28.55
CA ALA A 4 -14.59 -60.56 -27.35
C ALA A 4 -13.76 -59.34 -27.77
N ILE A 5 -13.88 -58.21 -27.06
CA ILE A 5 -13.21 -56.94 -27.38
C ILE A 5 -12.16 -56.65 -26.29
N CYS A 6 -10.89 -56.55 -26.67
CA CYS A 6 -9.83 -56.04 -25.78
C CYS A 6 -9.73 -54.52 -25.94
N GLY A 7 -10.22 -53.77 -24.94
CA GLY A 7 -10.12 -52.31 -24.91
C GLY A 7 -8.97 -51.83 -24.05
N GLU A 8 -7.86 -51.40 -24.67
CA GLU A 8 -6.81 -50.64 -23.96
C GLU A 8 -7.29 -49.20 -23.70
N THR A 9 -7.81 -48.95 -22.50
CA THR A 9 -8.13 -47.58 -22.05
C THR A 9 -6.85 -46.84 -21.67
N THR A 10 -6.24 -46.17 -22.65
CA THR A 10 -5.08 -45.29 -22.43
C THR A 10 -5.44 -44.18 -21.43
N VAL A 11 -5.07 -44.34 -20.16
CA VAL A 11 -5.30 -43.35 -19.10
C VAL A 11 -4.42 -42.14 -19.34
N LYS A 12 -4.92 -41.20 -20.16
CA LYS A 12 -4.32 -39.87 -20.34
C LYS A 12 -4.35 -39.15 -18.99
N ARG A 13 -3.23 -39.18 -18.28
CA ARG A 13 -3.01 -38.37 -17.06
C ARG A 13 -3.04 -36.89 -17.46
N LEU A 14 -4.21 -36.29 -17.38
CA LEU A 14 -4.41 -34.86 -17.62
C LEU A 14 -3.78 -34.08 -16.45
N LEU A 15 -2.48 -33.81 -16.55
CA LEU A 15 -1.74 -32.93 -15.64
C LEU A 15 -2.21 -31.49 -15.87
N ALA A 16 -3.37 -31.18 -15.28
CA ALA A 16 -3.89 -29.82 -15.22
C ALA A 16 -3.00 -28.98 -14.30
N PHE A 17 -1.96 -28.37 -14.89
CA PHE A 17 -1.20 -27.28 -14.27
C PHE A 17 -2.10 -26.05 -14.12
N ILE A 18 -2.96 -26.09 -13.09
CA ILE A 18 -3.65 -24.90 -12.60
C ILE A 18 -2.55 -23.99 -12.03
N LEU A 19 -2.33 -22.84 -12.68
CA LEU A 19 -1.42 -21.82 -12.18
C LEU A 19 -2.02 -21.23 -10.89
N VAL A 20 -1.44 -21.62 -9.74
CA VAL A 20 -1.95 -21.24 -8.43
C VAL A 20 -1.47 -19.83 -8.06
N THR A 21 -2.30 -18.82 -8.34
CA THR A 21 -2.22 -17.54 -7.65
C THR A 21 -3.11 -17.58 -6.41
N SER A 22 -2.50 -17.77 -5.25
CA SER A 22 -3.19 -17.46 -3.99
C SER A 22 -3.35 -15.94 -3.86
N PRO A 23 -4.53 -15.42 -3.52
CA PRO A 23 -4.66 -14.03 -3.09
C PRO A 23 -3.93 -13.86 -1.75
N ALA A 24 -2.77 -13.22 -1.82
CA ALA A 24 -2.24 -12.48 -0.68
C ALA A 24 -3.15 -11.26 -0.48
N ASN A 25 -3.53 -10.97 0.76
CA ASN A 25 -4.31 -9.80 1.13
C ASN A 25 -3.43 -8.97 2.05
N ALA A 26 -3.40 -7.66 1.85
CA ALA A 26 -2.74 -6.77 2.79
C ALA A 26 -3.49 -6.66 4.11
N TYR A 27 -2.73 -6.74 5.19
CA TYR A 27 -3.12 -6.54 6.57
C TYR A 27 -1.93 -5.82 7.23
N GLU A 28 -2.16 -4.90 8.18
CA GLU A 28 -1.14 -3.94 8.76
C GLU A 28 -0.96 -2.58 8.08
N VAL A 29 -1.71 -2.22 7.02
CA VAL A 29 -1.64 -0.91 6.33
C VAL A 29 -1.47 0.32 7.26
N GLU A 30 -2.20 0.43 8.39
CA GLU A 30 -2.00 1.53 9.36
C GLU A 30 -0.72 1.40 10.20
N THR A 31 -0.29 0.18 10.55
CA THR A 31 1.01 -0.08 11.22
C THR A 31 2.14 0.46 10.36
N HIS A 32 2.16 0.14 9.06
CA HIS A 32 3.24 0.58 8.16
C HIS A 32 3.27 2.10 8.03
N GLY A 33 2.11 2.75 7.94
CA GLY A 33 2.00 4.21 8.05
C GLY A 33 2.58 4.77 9.36
N LEU A 34 2.24 4.18 10.51
CA LEU A 34 2.75 4.63 11.82
C LEU A 34 4.24 4.37 12.04
N LEU A 35 4.75 3.18 11.71
CA LEU A 35 6.18 2.86 11.81
C LEU A 35 7.00 3.80 10.93
N THR A 36 6.49 4.12 9.74
CA THR A 36 7.11 5.08 8.81
C THR A 36 7.07 6.52 9.37
N LEU A 37 5.99 6.91 10.06
CA LEU A 37 5.89 8.20 10.75
C LEU A 37 6.88 8.32 11.91
N GLU A 38 6.97 7.31 12.79
CA GLU A 38 7.93 7.33 13.90
C GLU A 38 9.39 7.26 13.39
N ALA A 39 9.66 6.52 12.32
CA ALA A 39 10.96 6.52 11.65
C ALA A 39 11.32 7.92 11.10
N TYR A 40 10.38 8.62 10.46
CA TYR A 40 10.60 10.00 10.00
C TYR A 40 10.87 10.96 11.17
N LYS A 41 10.11 10.85 12.27
CA LYS A 41 10.27 11.68 13.48
C LYS A 41 11.61 11.53 14.20
N VAL A 42 12.40 10.49 13.91
CA VAL A 42 13.77 10.32 14.41
C VAL A 42 14.83 10.43 13.30
N SER A 43 14.42 10.80 12.09
CA SER A 43 15.29 10.90 10.92
C SER A 43 15.94 12.27 10.76
N VAL A 44 17.02 12.30 9.97
CA VAL A 44 17.67 13.54 9.49
C VAL A 44 16.82 14.36 8.50
N LEU A 45 15.57 13.94 8.22
CA LEU A 45 14.59 14.70 7.42
C LEU A 45 13.58 15.47 8.28
N GLN A 46 13.63 15.36 9.61
CA GLN A 46 12.80 16.17 10.49
C GLN A 46 13.28 17.65 10.50
N PRO A 47 12.37 18.64 10.33
CA PRO A 47 12.74 20.07 10.32
C PRO A 47 12.91 20.71 11.70
N LEU A 48 12.51 20.03 12.78
CA LEU A 48 12.44 20.56 14.15
C LEU A 48 13.23 19.67 15.12
N PRO A 49 13.80 20.21 16.22
CA PRO A 49 13.73 21.61 16.66
C PRO A 49 14.67 22.55 15.89
N SER A 50 15.54 22.02 15.03
CA SER A 50 16.38 22.79 14.11
C SER A 50 16.50 22.00 12.80
N PRO A 51 16.39 22.64 11.61
CA PRO A 51 16.55 21.95 10.34
C PRO A 51 17.92 21.26 10.24
N ASN A 52 17.91 19.96 9.97
CA ASN A 52 19.14 19.20 9.76
C ASN A 52 19.91 19.76 8.54
N PRO A 53 21.25 19.79 8.55
CA PRO A 53 22.04 20.21 7.38
C PRO A 53 21.69 19.46 6.08
N LEU A 54 21.19 18.22 6.14
CA LEU A 54 20.67 17.53 4.95
C LEU A 54 19.36 18.16 4.45
N TYR A 55 18.38 18.39 5.34
CA TYR A 55 17.09 19.02 5.01
C TYR A 55 17.26 20.35 4.26
N VAL A 56 18.18 21.20 4.75
CA VAL A 56 18.54 22.49 4.13
C VAL A 56 19.31 22.31 2.81
N ARG A 57 20.20 21.30 2.70
CA ARG A 57 20.91 20.99 1.44
C ARG A 57 19.98 20.48 0.34
N LEU A 58 18.94 19.73 0.70
CA LEU A 58 17.87 19.32 -0.23
C LEU A 58 16.93 20.49 -0.55
N GLY A 59 16.92 21.54 0.28
CA GLY A 59 16.14 22.74 0.06
C GLY A 59 14.68 22.63 0.50
N PHE A 60 14.35 21.66 1.36
CA PHE A 60 13.00 21.46 1.90
C PHE A 60 12.56 22.59 2.83
N ASP A 61 13.52 23.30 3.43
CA ASP A 61 13.36 24.56 4.17
C ASP A 61 12.81 25.73 3.32
N ARG A 62 12.76 25.56 1.99
CA ARG A 62 12.27 26.55 1.02
C ARG A 62 10.97 26.12 0.32
N GLN A 63 10.40 24.98 0.69
CA GLN A 63 9.08 24.53 0.24
C GLN A 63 8.00 24.93 1.25
N ASP A 64 6.72 24.80 0.90
CA ASP A 64 5.67 24.91 1.91
C ASP A 64 5.79 23.76 2.92
N ALA A 65 5.63 24.06 4.21
CA ALA A 65 5.75 23.08 5.27
C ALA A 65 4.54 22.13 5.39
N GLN A 66 3.42 22.43 4.70
CA GLN A 66 2.17 21.69 4.73
C GLN A 66 1.96 20.85 3.46
N ASP A 67 2.26 21.41 2.29
CA ASP A 67 2.11 20.73 1.00
C ASP A 67 3.26 21.04 0.02
N PRO A 68 4.50 20.61 0.33
CA PRO A 68 5.72 20.96 -0.40
C PRO A 68 5.74 20.62 -1.90
N TYR A 69 4.79 19.79 -2.36
CA TYR A 69 4.64 19.33 -3.75
C TYR A 69 3.26 19.70 -4.35
N PHE A 70 2.56 20.71 -3.82
CA PHE A 70 1.30 21.22 -4.35
C PHE A 70 1.47 22.04 -5.65
N GLN A 71 0.53 21.90 -6.59
CA GLN A 71 0.66 22.39 -7.97
C GLN A 71 -0.63 23.05 -8.49
N PRO A 72 -0.82 24.37 -8.31
CA PRO A 72 -2.09 25.04 -8.60
C PRO A 72 -2.58 24.96 -10.06
N ASP A 73 -1.72 24.53 -11.01
CA ASP A 73 -2.04 24.39 -12.43
C ASP A 73 -2.19 22.93 -12.90
N LEU A 74 -2.14 21.93 -12.00
CA LEU A 74 -2.15 20.52 -12.40
C LEU A 74 -3.57 20.05 -12.78
N THR A 75 -3.93 20.24 -14.06
CA THR A 75 -5.25 19.91 -14.60
C THR A 75 -5.53 18.40 -14.70
N SER A 76 -4.49 17.56 -14.78
CA SER A 76 -4.64 16.09 -14.88
C SER A 76 -5.32 15.43 -13.68
N CYS A 77 -5.38 16.13 -12.53
CA CYS A 77 -6.00 15.63 -11.30
C CYS A 77 -7.38 16.26 -10.99
N GLN A 78 -8.02 16.90 -11.98
CA GLN A 78 -9.34 17.55 -11.81
C GLN A 78 -10.54 16.61 -12.01
N SER A 79 -10.32 15.33 -12.32
CA SER A 79 -11.40 14.34 -12.51
C SER A 79 -12.07 13.96 -11.19
N ASN A 80 -13.42 13.94 -11.20
CA ASN A 80 -14.35 13.40 -10.18
C ASN A 80 -14.92 14.38 -9.13
N GLY A 81 -14.61 15.68 -9.18
CA GLY A 81 -15.35 16.71 -8.41
C GLY A 81 -15.18 16.66 -6.88
N ILE A 82 -14.28 15.82 -6.38
CA ILE A 82 -13.73 15.92 -5.03
C ILE A 82 -12.73 17.09 -5.01
N ASP A 83 -12.63 17.78 -3.87
CA ASP A 83 -11.70 18.89 -3.61
C ASP A 83 -10.34 18.69 -4.32
N PRO A 84 -9.97 19.53 -5.31
CA PRO A 84 -8.83 19.28 -6.18
C PRO A 84 -7.52 19.52 -5.43
N LYS A 85 -7.10 18.52 -4.66
CA LYS A 85 -5.76 18.45 -4.07
C LYS A 85 -4.80 18.13 -5.20
N GLN A 86 -4.34 19.18 -5.88
CA GLN A 86 -3.44 19.16 -7.03
C GLN A 86 -2.02 18.76 -6.60
N ALA A 87 -1.93 17.53 -6.14
CA ALA A 87 -0.76 16.89 -5.61
C ALA A 87 -0.68 15.51 -6.27
N ALA A 88 0.45 15.25 -6.92
CA ALA A 88 0.64 14.05 -7.70
C ALA A 88 2.08 13.56 -7.60
N TYR A 89 2.28 12.38 -8.16
CA TYR A 89 3.55 11.72 -8.32
C TYR A 89 3.59 11.14 -9.73
N ILE A 90 4.78 10.74 -10.15
CA ILE A 90 5.04 10.16 -11.45
C ILE A 90 5.35 8.67 -11.29
N ASP A 91 4.59 7.86 -12.01
CA ASP A 91 4.83 6.44 -12.22
C ASP A 91 5.62 6.32 -13.55
N LEU A 92 6.88 5.90 -13.44
CA LEU A 92 7.89 5.92 -14.50
C LEU A 92 8.44 4.51 -14.75
N VAL A 93 8.24 4.00 -15.98
CA VAL A 93 8.90 2.77 -16.46
C VAL A 93 10.37 3.00 -16.78
N GLY A 94 11.10 1.91 -17.01
CA GLY A 94 12.51 1.92 -17.42
C GLY A 94 13.49 1.74 -16.26
N THR A 95 14.78 1.97 -16.53
CA THR A 95 15.86 1.82 -15.55
C THR A 95 16.45 3.14 -15.09
N TRP A 96 17.15 3.10 -13.94
CA TRP A 96 18.09 4.13 -13.50
C TRP A 96 19.19 4.45 -14.53
N LEU A 97 19.51 3.52 -15.44
CA LEU A 97 20.63 3.63 -16.38
C LEU A 97 20.26 4.29 -17.71
N GLU A 98 18.96 4.51 -17.99
CA GLU A 98 18.47 5.28 -19.15
C GLU A 98 18.63 6.79 -18.91
N GLY A 99 19.89 7.21 -18.75
CA GLY A 99 20.26 8.57 -18.40
C GLY A 99 19.78 9.61 -19.42
N ASN A 100 19.20 10.69 -18.90
CA ASN A 100 18.86 11.92 -19.63
C ASN A 100 17.87 11.79 -20.81
N VAL A 101 17.18 10.65 -20.96
CA VAL A 101 15.93 10.63 -21.75
C VAL A 101 14.91 11.47 -20.98
N ALA A 102 14.69 12.71 -21.41
CA ALA A 102 13.65 13.56 -20.84
C ALA A 102 12.31 12.81 -20.97
N PRO A 103 11.62 12.43 -19.85
CA PRO A 103 10.55 11.44 -19.92
C PRO A 103 9.47 11.85 -20.91
N ASP A 104 9.33 11.08 -21.98
CA ASP A 104 8.29 11.33 -22.97
C ASP A 104 6.91 11.06 -22.36
N SER A 105 5.84 11.38 -23.07
CA SER A 105 4.48 11.07 -22.61
C SER A 105 4.16 9.57 -22.62
N SER A 106 4.99 8.76 -23.27
CA SER A 106 4.87 7.31 -23.36
C SER A 106 5.22 6.69 -22.01
N ASN A 107 6.43 6.95 -21.50
CA ASN A 107 7.05 6.30 -20.34
C ASN A 107 6.65 6.91 -18.98
N ARG A 108 5.79 7.93 -19.00
CA ARG A 108 5.35 8.70 -17.83
C ARG A 108 3.84 8.64 -17.64
N LYS A 109 3.41 8.41 -16.40
CA LYS A 109 2.00 8.49 -15.98
C LYS A 109 1.94 9.32 -14.70
N PHE A 110 1.14 10.38 -14.68
CA PHE A 110 0.89 11.13 -13.45
C PHE A 110 -0.22 10.42 -12.67
N ARG A 111 0.04 10.13 -11.39
CA ARG A 111 -0.92 9.51 -10.47
C ARG A 111 -1.26 10.52 -9.37
N CYS A 112 -2.55 10.73 -9.17
CA CYS A 112 -3.08 11.75 -8.29
C CYS A 112 -3.26 11.20 -6.87
N VAL A 113 -3.10 12.06 -5.86
CA VAL A 113 -3.43 11.72 -4.48
C VAL A 113 -4.92 11.39 -4.33
N GLN A 114 -5.24 10.31 -3.62
CA GLN A 114 -6.59 9.76 -3.51
C GLN A 114 -7.10 9.71 -2.08
N ASP A 115 -8.43 9.78 -1.92
CA ASP A 115 -9.09 9.55 -0.64
C ASP A 115 -8.91 8.11 -0.12
N TYR A 116 -8.62 7.12 -0.98
CA TYR A 116 -8.27 5.76 -0.53
C TYR A 116 -6.95 5.74 0.26
N GLU A 117 -5.87 6.26 -0.33
CA GLU A 117 -4.57 6.40 0.33
C GLU A 117 -4.70 7.17 1.66
N LYS A 118 -5.48 8.27 1.63
CA LYS A 118 -5.77 9.10 2.80
C LYS A 118 -6.58 8.36 3.86
N ALA A 119 -7.52 7.49 3.47
CA ALA A 119 -8.33 6.70 4.41
C ALA A 119 -7.50 5.69 5.22
N SER A 120 -6.29 5.36 4.78
CA SER A 120 -5.36 4.46 5.46
C SER A 120 -4.31 5.15 6.35
N PHE A 121 -4.12 6.48 6.25
CA PHE A 121 -3.13 7.20 7.07
C PHE A 121 -3.38 7.11 8.59
N PRO A 122 -2.41 7.45 9.45
CA PRO A 122 -2.69 7.71 10.87
C PRO A 122 -3.80 8.78 11.03
N PRO A 123 -4.73 8.68 12.01
CA PRO A 123 -5.94 9.51 12.05
C PRO A 123 -5.73 11.04 12.06
N VAL A 124 -4.62 11.51 12.61
CA VAL A 124 -4.17 12.91 12.55
C VAL A 124 -3.99 13.38 11.10
N TYR A 125 -3.42 12.54 10.25
CA TYR A 125 -3.14 12.81 8.84
C TYR A 125 -4.37 12.64 7.94
N ARG A 126 -5.44 11.98 8.43
CA ARG A 126 -6.75 11.96 7.75
C ARG A 126 -7.53 13.27 7.90
N GLY A 127 -7.11 14.15 8.84
CA GLY A 127 -7.88 15.31 9.27
C GLY A 127 -9.00 14.98 10.27
N LEU A 128 -8.96 13.79 10.89
CA LEU A 128 -10.00 13.32 11.83
C LEU A 128 -9.69 13.61 13.31
N VAL A 129 -8.49 14.10 13.61
CA VAL A 129 -8.04 14.35 14.99
C VAL A 129 -7.56 15.79 15.14
N VAL A 130 -8.07 16.45 16.18
CA VAL A 130 -7.60 17.75 16.68
C VAL A 130 -7.26 17.57 18.17
N GLN A 131 -6.25 16.75 18.46
CA GLN A 131 -5.79 16.58 19.85
C GLN A 131 -5.08 17.85 20.29
N ASN A 132 -5.50 18.39 21.44
CA ASN A 132 -4.99 19.63 22.04
C ASN A 132 -5.06 20.89 21.15
N GLY A 133 -5.92 20.90 20.13
CA GLY A 133 -6.07 22.02 19.18
C GLY A 133 -5.18 21.94 17.94
N GLU A 134 -4.14 21.10 17.95
CA GLU A 134 -3.18 21.00 16.84
C GLU A 134 -3.63 19.98 15.79
N GLN A 135 -4.24 20.47 14.70
CA GLN A 135 -4.06 19.81 13.40
C GLN A 135 -2.62 20.04 12.94
N VAL A 136 -2.02 19.07 12.24
CA VAL A 136 -0.69 19.23 11.62
C VAL A 136 -0.84 20.01 10.31
N GLY A 137 -1.34 21.24 10.41
CA GLY A 137 -1.74 22.09 9.28
C GLY A 137 -3.05 21.69 8.58
N PRO A 138 -3.45 22.43 7.53
CA PRO A 138 -4.71 22.23 6.80
C PRO A 138 -4.65 21.08 5.79
N THR A 139 -3.46 20.72 5.33
CA THR A 139 -3.19 19.71 4.29
C THR A 139 -2.29 18.58 4.81
N PRO A 140 -2.53 17.99 6.01
CA PRO A 140 -1.57 17.10 6.66
C PRO A 140 -1.21 15.87 5.80
N ALA A 141 -2.18 15.36 5.05
CA ALA A 141 -2.02 14.29 4.07
C ALA A 141 -1.05 14.59 2.90
N LEU A 142 -0.60 15.83 2.71
CA LEU A 142 0.31 16.27 1.63
C LEU A 142 1.73 16.63 2.12
N ARG A 143 1.96 16.56 3.44
CA ARG A 143 3.24 16.86 4.09
C ARG A 143 4.35 15.91 3.67
N LEU A 144 5.61 16.31 3.85
CA LEU A 144 6.79 15.51 3.47
C LEU A 144 6.76 14.08 4.06
N GLU A 145 6.40 13.95 5.33
CA GLU A 145 6.21 12.66 6.00
C GLU A 145 5.01 11.87 5.48
N ALA A 146 3.94 12.54 5.03
CA ALA A 146 2.77 11.89 4.48
C ALA A 146 3.05 11.27 3.11
N TRP A 147 4.00 11.82 2.34
CA TRP A 147 4.50 11.19 1.12
C TRP A 147 5.28 9.90 1.38
N LEU A 148 6.11 9.87 2.43
CA LEU A 148 6.80 8.66 2.86
C LEU A 148 5.79 7.60 3.36
N MET A 149 4.83 8.01 4.20
CA MET A 149 3.75 7.13 4.65
C MET A 149 2.88 6.61 3.50
N ARG A 150 2.61 7.43 2.47
CA ARG A 150 1.78 7.05 1.31
C ARG A 150 2.41 5.88 0.57
N GLY A 151 3.72 5.94 0.34
CA GLY A 151 4.45 4.87 -0.32
C GLY A 151 4.42 3.57 0.46
N ALA A 152 4.55 3.64 1.79
CA ALA A 152 4.42 2.44 2.63
C ALA A 152 3.00 1.85 2.53
N ILE A 153 1.99 2.67 2.77
CA ILE A 153 0.56 2.31 2.68
C ILE A 153 0.17 1.72 1.31
N ARG A 154 0.78 2.20 0.21
CA ARG A 154 0.52 1.71 -1.15
C ARG A 154 1.29 0.45 -1.53
N GLU A 155 2.31 0.04 -0.76
CA GLU A 155 2.97 -1.23 -1.04
C GLU A 155 2.03 -2.41 -0.76
N ASP A 156 1.07 -2.23 0.14
CA ASP A 156 0.01 -3.19 0.44
C ASP A 156 -1.12 -3.27 -0.63
N ASP A 157 -1.06 -2.50 -1.72
CA ASP A 157 -2.15 -2.47 -2.69
C ASP A 157 -2.39 -3.82 -3.39
N LEU A 158 -3.67 -4.18 -3.48
CA LEU A 158 -4.17 -5.23 -4.37
C LEU A 158 -4.60 -4.64 -5.70
N LYS A 159 -4.91 -5.50 -6.68
CA LYS A 159 -5.58 -5.06 -7.91
C LYS A 159 -6.86 -4.29 -7.58
N ALA A 160 -7.17 -3.22 -8.32
CA ALA A 160 -8.39 -2.43 -8.13
C ALA A 160 -9.67 -3.28 -8.34
N SER A 161 -9.57 -4.39 -9.07
CA SER A 161 -10.63 -5.40 -9.21
C SER A 161 -11.00 -6.13 -7.92
N ASN A 162 -10.11 -6.20 -6.93
CA ASN A 162 -10.28 -7.02 -5.73
C ASN A 162 -11.09 -6.30 -4.64
N TYR A 163 -11.24 -4.98 -4.76
CA TYR A 163 -11.98 -4.15 -3.81
C TYR A 163 -13.47 -4.11 -4.20
N ALA A 164 -14.35 -4.51 -3.27
CA ALA A 164 -15.80 -4.49 -3.44
C ALA A 164 -16.42 -3.07 -3.33
N THR A 165 -15.61 -2.06 -3.04
CA THR A 165 -16.02 -0.66 -2.79
C THR A 165 -15.54 0.29 -3.87
N SER A 166 -16.27 1.39 -4.09
CA SER A 166 -15.83 2.51 -4.93
C SER A 166 -14.62 3.26 -4.35
N LEU A 167 -14.48 3.24 -3.02
CA LEU A 167 -13.24 3.59 -2.32
C LEU A 167 -12.28 2.40 -2.45
N ARG A 168 -11.25 2.58 -3.29
CA ARG A 168 -10.21 1.61 -3.67
C ARG A 168 -9.03 2.35 -4.32
N PRO A 169 -7.84 1.75 -4.48
CA PRO A 169 -6.76 2.37 -5.24
C PRO A 169 -7.13 2.54 -6.73
N ASP A 170 -6.49 3.53 -7.37
CA ASP A 170 -6.48 3.67 -8.82
C ASP A 170 -5.78 2.46 -9.48
N PRO A 171 -6.27 2.00 -10.65
CA PRO A 171 -5.60 0.97 -11.40
C PRO A 171 -4.15 1.33 -11.70
N ASP A 172 -3.26 0.35 -11.61
CA ASP A 172 -1.86 0.53 -11.98
C ASP A 172 -1.79 0.80 -13.50
N PRO A 173 -1.26 1.97 -13.94
CA PRO A 173 -1.34 2.36 -15.35
C PRO A 173 -0.43 1.54 -16.27
N TRP A 174 0.33 0.59 -15.70
CA TRP A 174 1.19 -0.36 -16.42
C TRP A 174 0.74 -1.81 -16.28
N GLY A 175 -0.18 -2.10 -15.36
CA GLY A 175 -0.78 -3.42 -15.20
C GLY A 175 -1.13 -3.73 -13.74
N ASP A 176 -2.43 -3.82 -13.46
CA ASP A 176 -2.97 -4.16 -12.13
C ASP A 176 -2.31 -5.42 -11.55
N GLN A 177 -1.68 -5.25 -10.39
CA GLN A 177 -0.90 -6.27 -9.70
C GLN A 177 -1.31 -6.38 -8.23
N ASP A 178 -1.26 -7.59 -7.68
CA ASP A 178 -1.28 -7.76 -6.22
C ASP A 178 0.16 -7.59 -5.74
N ARG A 179 0.42 -6.65 -4.83
CA ARG A 179 1.77 -6.40 -4.30
C ARG A 179 2.16 -7.32 -3.13
N PRO A 180 1.27 -7.63 -2.14
CA PRO A 180 1.58 -8.48 -0.97
C PRO A 180 2.20 -9.86 -1.23
N ILE A 181 1.96 -10.46 -2.41
CA ILE A 181 2.63 -11.70 -2.85
C ILE A 181 4.17 -11.57 -2.94
N ARG A 182 4.71 -10.35 -2.98
CA ARG A 182 6.15 -10.07 -3.10
C ARG A 182 6.81 -9.66 -1.78
N HIS A 183 6.07 -9.60 -0.68
CA HIS A 183 6.55 -9.03 0.60
C HIS A 183 7.43 -9.99 1.43
N PHE A 184 7.51 -11.25 1.02
CA PHE A 184 8.25 -12.29 1.72
C PHE A 184 9.73 -12.34 1.31
N PHE A 185 10.62 -12.59 2.27
CA PHE A 185 12.04 -12.86 2.03
C PHE A 185 12.62 -13.68 3.20
N VAL A 186 12.98 -14.93 2.91
CA VAL A 186 13.59 -15.86 3.88
C VAL A 186 15.11 -15.75 3.79
N PRO A 187 15.81 -15.14 4.77
CA PRO A 187 17.24 -14.83 4.63
C PRO A 187 18.12 -16.06 4.46
N GLN A 188 17.74 -17.20 5.05
CA GLN A 188 18.46 -18.47 4.96
C GLN A 188 18.38 -19.11 3.56
N LEU A 189 17.37 -18.74 2.77
CA LEU A 189 17.16 -19.20 1.39
C LEU A 189 17.54 -18.13 0.36
N ASN A 190 17.66 -16.86 0.78
CA ASN A 190 17.82 -15.69 -0.08
C ASN A 190 16.76 -15.63 -1.21
N ALA A 191 15.51 -15.96 -0.86
CA ALA A 191 14.38 -16.15 -1.76
C ALA A 191 13.07 -15.76 -1.06
N SER A 192 11.95 -15.70 -1.78
CA SER A 192 10.64 -15.35 -1.21
C SER A 192 10.12 -16.37 -0.20
N GLY A 193 10.54 -17.63 -0.25
CA GLY A 193 10.04 -18.70 0.63
C GLY A 193 8.60 -19.16 0.33
N LEU A 194 7.78 -18.31 -0.30
CA LEU A 194 6.51 -18.71 -0.91
C LEU A 194 6.75 -19.77 -1.99
N VAL A 195 6.28 -21.00 -1.73
CA VAL A 195 6.31 -22.10 -2.70
C VAL A 195 4.92 -22.33 -3.32
N PRO A 196 4.70 -21.86 -4.55
CA PRO A 196 3.68 -22.41 -5.43
C PRO A 196 4.32 -22.98 -6.72
N ILE A 197 4.65 -24.28 -6.69
CA ILE A 197 5.03 -25.10 -7.87
C ILE A 197 6.45 -24.79 -8.43
N PRO A 198 7.27 -25.81 -8.79
CA PRO A 198 8.72 -25.63 -8.95
C PRO A 198 9.14 -25.13 -10.35
N VAL A 199 8.63 -23.97 -10.78
CA VAL A 199 9.01 -23.37 -12.07
C VAL A 199 9.41 -21.89 -11.91
N PHE A 200 8.51 -21.02 -11.44
CA PHE A 200 8.84 -19.63 -11.09
C PHE A 200 7.99 -19.16 -9.90
N GLY A 201 8.63 -18.88 -8.77
CA GLY A 201 8.02 -18.14 -7.66
C GLY A 201 8.04 -16.63 -7.90
N PRO A 202 7.28 -15.84 -7.11
CA PRO A 202 7.41 -14.38 -7.15
C PRO A 202 8.82 -13.96 -6.69
N PRO A 203 9.35 -12.82 -7.18
CA PRO A 203 10.59 -12.24 -6.66
C PRO A 203 10.43 -11.98 -5.16
N SER A 204 11.52 -12.18 -4.42
CA SER A 204 11.55 -11.85 -2.99
C SER A 204 11.39 -10.36 -2.72
N SER A 205 10.97 -10.01 -1.51
CA SER A 205 10.87 -8.63 -1.02
C SER A 205 12.16 -7.85 -1.24
N LEU A 206 13.32 -8.47 -1.03
CA LEU A 206 14.61 -7.82 -1.29
C LEU A 206 14.89 -7.61 -2.79
N GLN A 207 14.49 -8.53 -3.67
CA GLN A 207 14.59 -8.33 -5.13
C GLN A 207 13.62 -7.26 -5.62
N TRP A 208 12.40 -7.25 -5.08
CA TRP A 208 11.32 -6.34 -5.43
C TRP A 208 11.58 -4.91 -4.96
N ALA A 209 12.08 -4.74 -3.73
CA ALA A 209 12.56 -3.48 -3.18
C ALA A 209 13.78 -2.94 -3.95
N MET A 210 14.65 -3.82 -4.47
CA MET A 210 15.85 -3.43 -5.21
C MET A 210 15.65 -3.34 -6.73
N GLY A 211 14.49 -3.71 -7.27
CA GLY A 211 14.18 -3.63 -8.71
C GLY A 211 15.01 -4.58 -9.59
N VAL A 212 15.41 -5.75 -9.08
CA VAL A 212 16.37 -6.66 -9.73
C VAL A 212 15.83 -8.06 -9.97
N ALA A 213 16.13 -8.63 -11.14
CA ALA A 213 15.69 -9.99 -11.52
C ALA A 213 16.62 -11.08 -10.93
N SER A 214 17.79 -10.69 -10.44
CA SER A 214 18.85 -11.57 -9.94
C SER A 214 19.05 -11.44 -8.43
N ASN A 215 20.04 -12.12 -7.86
CA ASN A 215 20.34 -12.04 -6.42
C ASN A 215 20.80 -10.62 -6.03
N PRO A 216 20.05 -9.88 -5.19
CA PRO A 216 20.36 -8.48 -4.82
C PRO A 216 21.61 -8.34 -3.95
N LEU A 217 22.11 -9.44 -3.37
CA LEU A 217 23.34 -9.49 -2.58
C LEU A 217 24.61 -9.73 -3.43
N THR A 218 24.49 -9.74 -4.76
CA THR A 218 25.65 -9.79 -5.66
C THR A 218 26.24 -8.39 -5.89
N PRO A 219 27.53 -8.26 -6.28
CA PRO A 219 28.16 -6.93 -6.44
C PRO A 219 27.59 -6.06 -7.57
N ALA A 220 26.88 -6.66 -8.53
CA ALA A 220 26.27 -6.00 -9.67
C ALA A 220 24.99 -6.75 -10.09
N PRO A 221 23.88 -6.62 -9.33
CA PRO A 221 22.65 -7.34 -9.62
C PRO A 221 22.00 -6.75 -10.88
N ALA A 222 21.64 -7.62 -11.83
CA ALA A 222 20.97 -7.22 -13.05
C ALA A 222 19.57 -6.64 -12.76
N PRO A 223 19.22 -5.44 -13.28
CA PRO A 223 17.92 -4.83 -13.10
C PRO A 223 16.84 -5.68 -13.78
N ASP A 224 15.65 -5.72 -13.19
CA ASP A 224 14.48 -6.29 -13.86
C ASP A 224 13.87 -5.24 -14.79
N LEU A 225 13.96 -5.49 -16.10
CA LEU A 225 13.39 -4.64 -17.14
C LEU A 225 11.88 -4.87 -17.33
N ASN A 226 11.36 -6.00 -16.85
CA ASN A 226 9.96 -6.42 -16.97
C ASN A 226 9.23 -6.37 -15.62
N ARG A 227 9.81 -5.69 -14.62
CA ARG A 227 9.18 -5.52 -13.30
C ARG A 227 7.93 -4.66 -13.42
N GLY A 228 6.91 -4.98 -12.62
CA GLY A 228 5.81 -4.07 -12.32
C GLY A 228 6.14 -3.04 -11.23
N ASN A 229 7.31 -3.09 -10.59
CA ASN A 229 7.65 -2.09 -9.56
C ASN A 229 8.31 -0.87 -10.18
N HIS A 230 7.63 0.28 -10.17
CA HIS A 230 8.22 1.56 -10.51
C HIS A 230 8.54 2.42 -9.28
N PHE A 231 8.46 1.80 -8.09
CA PHE A 231 8.70 2.41 -6.77
C PHE A 231 9.75 1.63 -5.96
N SER A 232 10.73 1.03 -6.62
CA SER A 232 11.90 0.37 -6.00
C SER A 232 12.99 1.37 -5.59
N TYR A 233 14.04 0.92 -4.91
CA TYR A 233 15.16 1.78 -4.49
C TYR A 233 15.94 2.42 -5.67
N PRO A 234 16.19 1.73 -6.81
CA PRO A 234 16.64 2.39 -8.04
C PRO A 234 15.66 3.44 -8.59
N ASP A 235 14.35 3.23 -8.45
CA ASP A 235 13.33 4.21 -8.87
C ASP A 235 13.38 5.46 -7.97
N ALA A 236 13.44 5.28 -6.64
CA ALA A 236 13.65 6.37 -5.69
C ALA A 236 14.89 7.22 -6.03
N LYS A 237 15.98 6.57 -6.47
CA LYS A 237 17.19 7.25 -6.93
C LYS A 237 16.98 7.99 -8.26
N ARG A 238 16.31 7.37 -9.25
CA ARG A 238 15.96 7.99 -10.54
C ARG A 238 15.18 9.27 -10.30
N ASP A 239 14.16 9.19 -9.47
CA ASP A 239 13.24 10.28 -9.25
C ASP A 239 13.92 11.39 -8.43
N PHE A 240 14.79 11.04 -7.49
CA PHE A 240 15.63 12.02 -6.77
C PHE A 240 16.57 12.78 -7.70
N TYR A 241 17.31 12.08 -8.58
CA TYR A 241 18.21 12.71 -9.53
C TYR A 241 17.44 13.60 -10.52
N GLN A 242 16.33 13.12 -11.07
CA GLN A 242 15.49 13.92 -11.96
C GLN A 242 14.83 15.09 -11.21
N ALA A 243 14.45 14.95 -9.93
CA ALA A 243 13.92 16.05 -9.11
C ALA A 243 14.95 17.19 -8.90
N LEU A 244 16.24 16.87 -8.92
CA LEU A 244 17.33 17.86 -8.89
C LEU A 244 17.71 18.42 -10.27
N THR A 245 17.54 17.65 -11.35
CA THR A 245 18.15 17.95 -12.67
C THR A 245 17.18 18.18 -13.82
N TYR A 246 15.91 17.78 -13.68
CA TYR A 246 14.97 17.78 -14.81
C TYR A 246 14.73 19.17 -15.36
N LYS A 247 14.86 19.26 -16.69
CA LYS A 247 14.64 20.44 -17.52
C LYS A 247 14.34 19.98 -18.95
N VAL A 248 13.39 20.61 -19.64
CA VAL A 248 13.20 20.34 -21.08
C VAL A 248 14.35 20.91 -21.91
N VAL A 249 14.73 20.20 -22.97
CA VAL A 249 15.76 20.63 -23.93
C VAL A 249 15.13 21.62 -24.94
N GLN A 250 14.72 22.78 -24.43
CA GLN A 250 14.09 23.87 -25.17
C GLN A 250 14.57 25.23 -24.63
N SER A 251 14.44 26.28 -25.43
CA SER A 251 14.72 27.66 -24.98
C SER A 251 13.79 28.03 -23.81
N PRO A 252 14.33 28.47 -22.65
CA PRO A 252 13.53 28.67 -21.46
C PRO A 252 12.57 29.85 -21.61
N THR A 253 11.26 29.55 -21.60
CA THR A 253 10.20 30.54 -21.39
C THR A 253 9.72 30.45 -19.94
N ALA A 254 8.96 31.43 -19.46
CA ALA A 254 8.36 31.38 -18.12
C ALA A 254 7.46 30.13 -17.94
N ALA A 255 6.64 29.81 -18.94
CA ALA A 255 5.74 28.65 -18.91
C ALA A 255 6.50 27.31 -18.89
N LEU A 256 7.58 27.18 -19.67
CA LEU A 256 8.42 25.96 -19.65
C LEU A 256 9.20 25.86 -18.33
N SER A 257 9.75 26.97 -17.84
CA SER A 257 10.48 27.01 -16.57
C SER A 257 9.58 26.62 -15.38
N LYS A 258 8.31 27.03 -15.41
CA LYS A 258 7.31 26.58 -14.43
C LYS A 258 7.02 25.09 -14.57
N ARG A 259 6.69 24.60 -15.78
CA ARG A 259 6.44 23.16 -16.04
C ARG A 259 7.59 22.27 -15.59
N ASP A 260 8.83 22.71 -15.77
CA ASP A 260 10.02 21.99 -15.28
C ASP A 260 10.09 21.97 -13.75
N SER A 261 9.67 23.04 -13.08
CA SER A 261 9.57 23.09 -11.61
C SER A 261 8.45 22.20 -11.06
N ASP A 262 7.27 22.26 -11.68
CA ASP A 262 6.14 21.38 -11.36
C ASP A 262 6.54 19.91 -11.58
N THR A 263 7.26 19.60 -12.67
CA THR A 263 7.77 18.24 -12.91
C THR A 263 8.77 17.81 -11.82
N ARG A 264 9.72 18.67 -11.43
CA ARG A 264 10.67 18.39 -10.34
C ARG A 264 9.99 18.16 -8.98
N GLN A 265 8.91 18.88 -8.66
CA GLN A 265 8.12 18.64 -7.45
C GLN A 265 7.41 17.27 -7.49
N ASN A 266 6.81 16.87 -8.61
CA ASN A 266 6.21 15.53 -8.74
C ASN A 266 7.26 14.41 -8.62
N LEU A 267 8.47 14.64 -9.14
CA LEU A 267 9.60 13.70 -8.99
C LEU A 267 10.10 13.61 -7.54
N TRP A 268 10.08 14.73 -6.80
CA TRP A 268 10.32 14.72 -5.36
C TRP A 268 9.24 13.94 -4.60
N ALA A 269 7.97 14.07 -4.98
CA ALA A 269 6.88 13.25 -4.45
C ALA A 269 7.10 11.76 -4.74
N SER A 270 7.45 11.39 -5.98
CA SER A 270 7.81 10.02 -6.38
C SER A 270 9.02 9.46 -5.64
N THR A 271 10.02 10.29 -5.35
CA THR A 271 11.19 9.93 -4.53
C THR A 271 10.76 9.47 -3.15
N MET A 272 9.96 10.32 -2.46
CA MET A 272 9.48 10.03 -1.10
C MET A 272 8.52 8.84 -1.09
N LEU A 273 7.66 8.71 -2.10
CA LEU A 273 6.79 7.55 -2.27
C LEU A 273 7.61 6.26 -2.42
N SER A 274 8.59 6.24 -3.31
CA SER A 274 9.42 5.06 -3.58
C SER A 274 10.27 4.65 -2.36
N LEU A 275 10.76 5.62 -1.59
CA LEU A 275 11.37 5.35 -0.28
C LEU A 275 10.36 4.75 0.72
N GLY A 276 9.10 5.16 0.68
CA GLY A 276 8.02 4.58 1.46
C GLY A 276 7.76 3.10 1.12
N HIS A 277 7.64 2.78 -0.18
CA HIS A 277 7.48 1.40 -0.66
C HIS A 277 8.65 0.50 -0.21
N VAL A 278 9.90 0.99 -0.30
CA VAL A 278 11.09 0.28 0.18
C VAL A 278 11.11 0.13 1.71
N VAL A 279 10.62 1.13 2.45
CA VAL A 279 10.52 1.11 3.92
C VAL A 279 9.46 0.12 4.40
N HIS A 280 8.34 -0.04 3.68
CA HIS A 280 7.35 -1.10 3.94
C HIS A 280 7.98 -2.49 3.80
N LEU A 281 8.63 -2.75 2.67
CA LEU A 281 9.29 -4.05 2.41
C LEU A 281 10.38 -4.38 3.44
N LEU A 282 11.02 -3.37 4.04
CA LEU A 282 11.95 -3.52 5.17
C LEU A 282 11.23 -3.81 6.51
N GLN A 283 10.04 -3.24 6.73
CA GLN A 283 9.20 -3.54 7.90
C GLN A 283 8.67 -4.98 7.83
N ASP A 284 8.23 -5.44 6.65
CA ASP A 284 7.84 -6.84 6.43
C ASP A 284 9.01 -7.80 6.64
N GLN A 285 10.22 -7.45 6.20
CA GLN A 285 11.41 -8.24 6.50
C GLN A 285 11.74 -8.34 8.01
N ALA A 286 11.17 -7.48 8.86
CA ALA A 286 11.23 -7.59 10.32
C ALA A 286 10.05 -8.41 10.92
N SER A 287 8.99 -8.68 10.15
CA SER A 287 7.89 -9.57 10.57
C SER A 287 8.33 -11.04 10.55
N PRO A 288 8.08 -11.83 11.63
CA PRO A 288 8.37 -13.25 11.66
C PRO A 288 7.62 -14.07 10.59
N GLN A 289 6.55 -13.56 10.00
CA GLN A 289 5.77 -14.32 9.00
C GLN A 289 6.42 -14.20 7.61
N HIS A 290 6.64 -12.98 7.14
CA HIS A 290 7.33 -12.70 5.88
C HIS A 290 8.79 -13.20 5.87
N SER A 291 9.49 -13.12 7.00
CA SER A 291 10.89 -13.60 7.13
C SER A 291 11.04 -15.12 7.28
N ARG A 292 9.97 -15.85 7.62
CA ARG A 292 9.93 -17.33 7.60
C ARG A 292 9.27 -17.91 6.36
N GLY A 293 8.70 -17.07 5.49
CA GLY A 293 7.96 -17.53 4.31
C GLY A 293 6.65 -18.21 4.69
N GLU A 294 6.00 -17.79 5.79
CA GLU A 294 4.73 -18.33 6.25
C GLU A 294 3.56 -17.66 5.49
N PRO A 295 2.98 -18.27 4.45
CA PRO A 295 1.86 -17.64 3.76
C PRO A 295 0.67 -17.40 4.70
N HIS A 296 0.00 -16.28 4.49
CA HIS A 296 -1.28 -15.92 5.13
C HIS A 296 -2.40 -15.79 4.07
N ASN A 297 -2.32 -16.59 3.00
CA ASN A 297 -3.28 -16.62 1.89
C ASN A 297 -4.72 -16.95 2.33
N TYR A 298 -5.72 -16.34 1.67
CA TYR A 298 -7.11 -16.58 2.05
C TYR A 298 -8.13 -16.55 0.90
N VAL A 299 -8.94 -17.62 0.81
CA VAL A 299 -10.09 -17.75 -0.09
C VAL A 299 -11.35 -18.13 0.71
N CYS A 300 -12.44 -17.37 0.55
CA CYS A 300 -13.69 -17.58 1.29
C CYS A 300 -14.36 -18.94 1.07
N ARG A 301 -14.39 -19.44 -0.18
CA ARG A 301 -15.24 -20.56 -0.61
C ARG A 301 -14.62 -21.31 -1.79
N GLY A 302 -15.15 -22.50 -2.08
CA GLY A 302 -14.69 -23.34 -3.19
C GLY A 302 -13.44 -24.14 -2.85
N PHE A 303 -12.96 -24.93 -3.81
CA PHE A 303 -11.85 -25.89 -3.62
C PHE A 303 -10.59 -25.27 -2.99
N PHE A 304 -10.26 -24.03 -3.34
CA PHE A 304 -9.05 -23.37 -2.85
C PHE A 304 -9.07 -22.99 -1.37
N SER A 305 -10.24 -22.93 -0.72
CA SER A 305 -10.30 -22.67 0.74
C SER A 305 -9.77 -23.84 1.59
N LEU A 306 -9.57 -25.01 0.98
CA LEU A 306 -8.87 -26.17 1.58
C LEU A 306 -7.36 -25.92 1.75
N PHE A 307 -6.79 -24.94 1.04
CA PHE A 307 -5.38 -24.53 1.13
C PHE A 307 -5.21 -23.17 1.84
N ASN A 308 -6.24 -22.70 2.53
CA ASN A 308 -6.13 -21.60 3.48
C ASN A 308 -5.24 -22.02 4.64
N GLN A 309 -4.35 -21.13 5.08
CA GLN A 309 -3.50 -21.37 6.23
C GLN A 309 -4.26 -21.33 7.55
N SER A 310 -3.60 -21.61 8.68
CA SER A 310 -4.28 -21.59 9.98
C SER A 310 -4.90 -20.20 10.25
N VAL A 311 -6.02 -20.17 11.00
CA VAL A 311 -6.64 -18.88 11.35
C VAL A 311 -5.66 -18.02 12.15
N ALA A 312 -4.91 -18.63 13.08
CA ALA A 312 -3.87 -17.96 13.86
C ALA A 312 -2.78 -17.31 12.99
N THR A 313 -2.28 -18.03 11.98
CA THR A 313 -1.31 -17.53 11.01
C THR A 313 -1.83 -16.31 10.26
N ARG A 314 -3.15 -16.23 10.02
CA ARG A 314 -3.79 -15.15 9.25
C ARG A 314 -4.39 -14.06 10.14
N THR A 315 -4.43 -14.25 11.46
CA THR A 315 -4.88 -13.24 12.43
C THR A 315 -3.78 -12.31 12.91
N TYR A 316 -2.51 -12.72 12.80
CA TYR A 316 -1.38 -12.05 13.43
C TYR A 316 -1.25 -10.58 12.99
N GLU A 317 -1.18 -10.31 11.68
CA GLU A 317 -1.03 -8.95 11.13
C GLU A 317 -2.12 -7.99 11.63
N ASN A 318 -3.40 -8.26 11.34
CA ASN A 318 -4.50 -7.42 11.83
C ASN A 318 -4.59 -7.34 13.37
N PHE A 319 -4.06 -8.32 14.12
CA PHE A 319 -3.91 -8.21 15.57
C PHE A 319 -2.81 -7.20 15.95
N ILE A 320 -1.63 -7.25 15.32
CA ILE A 320 -0.57 -6.25 15.51
C ILE A 320 -1.10 -4.86 15.14
N ASN A 321 -1.75 -4.72 13.98
CA ASN A 321 -2.43 -3.49 13.55
C ASN A 321 -3.33 -2.93 14.66
N PHE A 322 -4.35 -3.69 15.10
CA PHE A 322 -5.26 -3.30 16.17
C PHE A 322 -4.54 -2.83 17.47
N ARG A 323 -3.45 -3.50 17.84
CA ARG A 323 -2.66 -3.20 19.05
C ARG A 323 -1.77 -1.96 18.88
N VAL A 324 -1.01 -1.85 17.78
CA VAL A 324 -0.09 -0.73 17.49
C VAL A 324 -0.87 0.58 17.39
N ILE A 325 -1.98 0.56 16.63
CA ILE A 325 -2.79 1.74 16.39
C ILE A 325 -3.62 2.16 17.62
N ARG A 326 -3.61 1.36 18.70
CA ARG A 326 -4.37 1.54 19.95
C ARG A 326 -5.87 1.75 19.72
N SER A 327 -6.47 0.97 18.84
CA SER A 327 -7.92 1.05 18.63
C SER A 327 -8.68 0.40 19.79
N LYS A 328 -9.80 1.00 20.16
CA LYS A 328 -10.81 0.38 21.03
C LYS A 328 -11.88 -0.24 20.15
N PHE A 329 -12.34 -1.44 20.50
CA PHE A 329 -13.57 -1.98 19.93
C PHE A 329 -14.77 -1.37 20.66
N ASP A 330 -15.86 -1.08 19.94
CA ASP A 330 -17.15 -0.61 20.47
C ASP A 330 -18.27 -1.42 19.81
N PHE A 331 -19.15 -2.02 20.61
CA PHE A 331 -20.20 -2.94 20.15
C PHE A 331 -21.49 -2.18 19.76
N ASP A 332 -21.91 -1.23 20.60
CA ASP A 332 -23.33 -0.93 20.81
C ASP A 332 -23.82 0.22 19.93
N ALA A 333 -23.88 -0.06 18.63
CA ALA A 333 -23.63 0.97 17.65
C ALA A 333 -24.29 0.72 16.27
N PRO A 334 -24.61 1.81 15.52
CA PRO A 334 -24.93 1.72 14.09
C PRO A 334 -24.04 2.60 13.17
N PRO A 335 -23.40 2.05 12.11
CA PRO A 335 -22.49 2.70 11.11
C PRO A 335 -21.12 3.57 11.53
N PRO A 336 -20.25 5.79 11.19
CA PRO A 336 -20.80 7.28 11.22
C PRO A 336 -21.49 7.79 9.95
N ALA A 337 -22.58 8.53 10.13
CA ALA A 337 -23.55 8.78 9.06
C ALA A 337 -22.90 9.47 7.85
N GLY A 338 -23.05 8.86 6.67
CA GLY A 338 -22.39 9.28 5.43
C GLY A 338 -21.17 8.44 5.04
N GLN A 339 -20.64 7.59 5.93
CA GLN A 339 -19.63 6.60 5.58
C GLN A 339 -20.27 5.31 5.03
N PRO A 340 -19.55 4.51 4.23
CA PRO A 340 -20.04 3.21 3.81
C PRO A 340 -20.22 2.28 5.02
N ASN A 341 -21.33 1.55 5.05
CA ASN A 341 -21.51 0.42 5.97
C ASN A 341 -20.32 -0.54 5.81
N TYR A 342 -19.84 -1.10 6.91
CA TYR A 342 -18.83 -2.15 6.87
C TYR A 342 -19.33 -3.37 6.09
N VAL A 343 -18.82 -3.51 4.86
CA VAL A 343 -18.80 -4.79 4.16
C VAL A 343 -17.47 -5.44 4.52
N SER A 344 -17.55 -6.48 5.33
CA SER A 344 -16.42 -7.35 5.63
C SER A 344 -15.76 -7.82 4.34
N THR A 345 -14.45 -7.59 4.22
CA THR A 345 -13.64 -8.20 3.16
C THR A 345 -13.50 -9.71 3.37
N ASN A 346 -13.76 -10.19 4.60
CA ASN A 346 -13.72 -11.59 5.00
C ASN A 346 -14.92 -11.96 5.92
N PRO A 347 -16.17 -11.97 5.40
CA PRO A 347 -17.35 -12.25 6.21
C PRO A 347 -17.45 -13.70 6.68
N CYS A 348 -16.61 -14.58 6.11
CA CYS A 348 -16.63 -16.02 6.42
C CYS A 348 -15.72 -16.38 7.60
N GLU A 349 -14.74 -15.54 7.96
CA GLU A 349 -13.87 -15.79 9.11
C GLU A 349 -13.95 -14.78 10.23
N GLU A 350 -14.53 -13.61 10.04
CA GLU A 350 -14.75 -12.63 11.11
C GLU A 350 -15.27 -13.29 12.41
N LYS A 351 -16.24 -14.22 12.29
CA LYS A 351 -16.77 -15.04 13.40
C LYS A 351 -15.75 -15.95 14.10
N ARG A 352 -14.71 -16.41 13.41
CA ARG A 352 -13.58 -17.19 13.97
C ARG A 352 -12.55 -16.28 14.64
N TRP A 353 -12.29 -15.10 14.07
CA TRP A 353 -11.40 -14.09 14.66
C TRP A 353 -11.96 -13.61 16.01
N ILE A 354 -13.22 -13.18 16.00
CA ILE A 354 -14.08 -12.91 17.16
C ILE A 354 -13.90 -13.97 18.24
N LYS A 355 -14.03 -15.25 17.87
CA LYS A 355 -13.87 -16.38 18.79
C LYS A 355 -12.44 -16.52 19.33
N MET A 356 -11.40 -16.33 18.51
CA MET A 356 -10.01 -16.44 18.96
C MET A 356 -9.62 -15.36 19.98
N PHE A 357 -10.03 -14.12 19.78
CA PHE A 357 -9.81 -13.07 20.79
C PHE A 357 -10.59 -13.38 22.08
N GLN A 358 -11.85 -13.81 21.99
CA GLN A 358 -12.66 -14.26 23.14
C GLN A 358 -11.96 -15.37 23.94
N GLU A 359 -11.39 -16.36 23.25
CA GLU A 359 -10.65 -17.47 23.88
C GLU A 359 -9.29 -17.06 24.46
N SER A 360 -8.74 -15.91 24.05
CA SER A 360 -7.46 -15.38 24.58
C SER A 360 -7.57 -14.71 25.95
N GLY A 361 -8.79 -14.51 26.47
CA GLY A 361 -9.04 -13.77 27.71
C GLY A 361 -8.84 -12.24 27.59
N GLN A 362 -8.60 -11.73 26.39
CA GLN A 362 -8.68 -10.29 26.09
C GLN A 362 -10.11 -9.88 25.73
N GLU A 363 -10.40 -8.58 25.71
CA GLU A 363 -11.75 -8.07 25.45
C GLU A 363 -12.30 -8.55 24.11
N SER A 364 -13.51 -9.12 24.15
CA SER A 364 -14.18 -9.80 23.05
C SER A 364 -14.52 -8.86 21.89
N PRO A 365 -14.01 -9.10 20.66
CA PRO A 365 -14.67 -8.64 19.45
C PRO A 365 -16.01 -9.39 19.29
N PRO A 366 -17.01 -8.86 18.55
CA PRO A 366 -18.38 -9.33 18.66
C PRO A 366 -19.05 -9.76 17.33
N SER A 367 -20.08 -10.61 17.45
CA SER A 367 -20.68 -11.33 16.32
C SER A 367 -21.61 -10.52 15.40
N LEU A 368 -21.40 -10.72 14.08
CA LEU A 368 -22.19 -10.30 12.89
C LEU A 368 -23.73 -10.50 12.88
N ASN A 369 -24.40 -10.75 14.01
CA ASN A 369 -25.82 -11.13 14.05
C ASN A 369 -26.78 -9.93 14.27
N ARG A 370 -26.64 -8.87 13.46
CA ARG A 370 -27.66 -7.82 13.22
C ARG A 370 -27.40 -7.13 11.87
N TRP A 371 -28.35 -6.28 11.44
CA TRP A 371 -28.27 -5.41 10.24
C TRP A 371 -28.41 -6.08 8.86
N LEU A 372 -29.59 -6.67 8.61
CA LEU A 372 -30.14 -6.85 7.25
C LEU A 372 -31.56 -6.23 7.14
N THR A 373 -31.66 -4.92 7.40
CA THR A 373 -32.86 -4.10 7.09
C THR A 373 -32.49 -2.60 7.08
N PRO A 374 -33.10 -1.78 6.21
CA PRO A 374 -32.99 -0.32 6.28
C PRO A 374 -33.99 0.29 7.28
N GLY A 375 -33.66 1.43 7.91
CA GLY A 375 -34.55 2.15 8.83
C GLY A 375 -34.16 3.63 9.00
N PRO A 376 -35.11 4.57 9.21
CA PRO A 376 -34.85 6.01 9.17
C PRO A 376 -34.76 6.70 10.55
N ASN A 377 -34.19 7.91 10.55
CA ASN A 377 -34.34 8.99 11.55
C ASN A 377 -33.68 8.83 12.95
N GLY A 378 -32.40 9.25 13.03
CA GLY A 378 -31.94 10.32 13.94
C GLY A 378 -31.88 10.10 15.47
N GLY A 379 -30.66 10.03 16.02
CA GLY A 379 -30.43 10.13 17.47
C GLY A 379 -29.01 9.77 17.96
N VAL A 380 -28.08 10.72 17.91
CA VAL A 380 -26.78 10.77 18.64
C VAL A 380 -25.93 9.46 18.72
N ASN A 381 -25.19 9.20 17.64
CA ASN A 381 -23.78 8.77 17.63
C ASN A 381 -23.29 7.62 18.55
N ASN A 382 -23.36 6.38 18.08
CA ASN A 382 -22.33 5.33 18.28
C ASN A 382 -21.95 4.76 16.89
N TYR A 383 -20.84 4.01 16.70
CA TYR A 383 -20.46 3.53 15.35
C TYR A 383 -19.54 2.26 15.32
N PRO A 384 -19.93 1.07 14.78
CA PRO A 384 -19.09 -0.11 14.76
C PRO A 384 -18.53 -0.43 13.36
N LEU A 385 -17.26 -0.06 13.18
CA LEU A 385 -16.13 -1.00 12.95
C LEU A 385 -16.10 -1.92 11.70
N PRO A 386 -14.92 -2.12 11.08
CA PRO A 386 -14.76 -1.59 9.72
C PRO A 386 -13.86 -2.43 8.77
N GLN A 387 -13.68 -1.94 7.54
CA GLN A 387 -12.48 -2.25 6.77
C GLN A 387 -11.25 -1.90 7.62
N PHE A 388 -10.19 -2.71 7.60
CA PHE A 388 -9.11 -2.62 8.61
C PHE A 388 -8.27 -1.32 8.59
N SER A 389 -8.55 -0.39 7.68
CA SER A 389 -8.33 1.05 7.85
C SER A 389 -9.45 1.66 8.71
N ILE A 390 -9.25 1.64 10.03
CA ILE A 390 -10.25 1.96 11.05
C ILE A 390 -10.58 3.46 11.04
N VAL A 391 -11.78 3.83 10.58
CA VAL A 391 -12.35 5.12 10.97
C VAL A 391 -12.77 5.04 12.44
N ARG A 392 -12.35 6.03 13.22
CA ARG A 392 -12.65 6.12 14.66
C ARG A 392 -13.60 7.28 14.94
N LYS A 393 -14.56 7.05 15.83
CA LYS A 393 -15.21 8.12 16.59
C LYS A 393 -14.25 8.51 17.72
N PHE A 394 -13.65 9.69 17.66
CA PHE A 394 -12.87 10.20 18.78
C PHE A 394 -13.81 10.71 19.87
N GLY A 395 -13.68 10.17 21.08
CA GLY A 395 -14.36 10.70 22.24
C GLY A 395 -13.75 12.04 22.63
N SER A 396 -14.58 13.05 22.83
CA SER A 396 -14.20 14.27 23.56
C SER A 396 -13.91 13.94 25.02
N VAL A 397 -13.03 14.72 25.63
CA VAL A 397 -13.05 15.01 27.08
C VAL A 397 -14.05 16.14 27.28
#